data_AF-A0A0L0FJL2-F1
#
_entry.id   AF-A0A0L0FJL2-F1
#
_cell.length_a   1.000
_cell.length_b   1.000
_cell.length_c   1.000
_cell.angle_alpha   90.00
_cell.angle_beta   90.00
_cell.angle_gamma   90.00
#
_symmetry.space_group_name_H-M   'P 1'
#
loop_
_entity.id
_entity.type
_entity.pdbx_description
1 polymer ?
#
loop_
_entity_poly.entity_id
_entity_poly.type
_entity_poly.pdbx_seq_one_letter_code
_entity_poly.pdbx_strand_id
1 'polypeptide(L)'
;MLACTCILSLPCQTIEFGFQPEEVKQTPVVETKLLANSGANGHSYNLEVKATADGPIGKFDKATVYITNSQIQNASNPFYLSGPIYVIFNPYNKADETYCPHEDMRRELLEYEYGRIYNGWAHDYFDYLWYFAQFDQSTLDSAFYLLSLPEMDQRKINSASDIATFVSTNLGWYWKNDTDHSQGIVGIEKGLVQGRWSDDLRDYPNGTDPEAWTSTLEIINEWKVRSGCHIHLSLLSQTCFNAYAFIYRDVLRVLMSSIRILSLRKQGK
;
A
#
# COMPACT_ATOMS: atom_id res chain seq x y z
N MET A 1 -11.45 10.70 -9.02
CA MET A 1 -12.71 11.42 -8.75
C MET A 1 -13.30 10.81 -7.49
N LEU A 2 -13.05 11.43 -6.34
CA LEU A 2 -13.75 11.13 -5.11
C LEU A 2 -14.87 12.14 -4.93
N ALA A 3 -16.05 11.67 -4.53
CA ALA A 3 -17.11 12.50 -4.01
C ALA A 3 -17.21 12.20 -2.51
N CYS A 4 -16.59 13.04 -1.68
CA CYS A 4 -16.84 13.01 -0.24
C CYS A 4 -18.05 13.91 0.05
N THR A 5 -19.16 13.31 0.46
CA THR A 5 -20.37 14.04 0.89
C THR A 5 -20.27 14.33 2.39
N CYS A 6 -20.08 15.60 2.75
CA CYS A 6 -20.10 16.07 4.15
C CYS A 6 -21.33 16.93 4.40
N ILE A 7 -21.98 16.80 5.57
CA ILE A 7 -23.25 17.48 5.87
C ILE A 7 -23.04 18.65 6.84
N LEU A 8 -22.92 19.91 6.40
CA LEU A 8 -22.87 21.09 7.29
C LEU A 8 -23.46 22.38 6.68
N SER A 9 -23.98 23.29 7.52
CA SER A 9 -24.66 24.55 7.19
C SER A 9 -23.71 25.75 7.12
N LEU A 10 -23.81 26.65 6.13
CA LEU A 10 -23.64 28.13 6.19
C LEU A 10 -23.32 28.73 4.79
N PRO A 11 -23.75 29.97 4.47
CA PRO A 11 -23.59 30.56 3.14
C PRO A 11 -22.21 31.21 2.96
N CYS A 12 -21.58 30.96 1.80
CA CYS A 12 -20.25 31.42 1.36
C CYS A 12 -19.09 30.77 2.10
N GLN A 13 -18.51 29.72 1.50
CA GLN A 13 -17.48 28.89 2.12
C GLN A 13 -16.37 28.55 1.13
N THR A 14 -15.12 28.84 1.51
CA THR A 14 -13.94 28.17 0.94
C THR A 14 -13.71 26.91 1.77
N ILE A 15 -13.48 25.77 1.11
CA ILE A 15 -13.32 24.49 1.79
C ILE A 15 -11.92 23.97 1.55
N GLU A 16 -11.15 23.86 2.63
CA GLU A 16 -9.77 23.38 2.61
C GLU A 16 -9.72 21.96 3.16
N PHE A 17 -9.05 21.07 2.41
CA PHE A 17 -8.81 19.71 2.84
C PHE A 17 -7.37 19.62 3.32
N GLY A 18 -7.16 19.05 4.50
CA GLY A 18 -5.84 18.91 5.11
C GLY A 18 -5.64 17.53 5.71
N PHE A 19 -4.37 17.17 5.83
CA PHE A 19 -3.92 16.04 6.63
C PHE A 19 -3.23 16.58 7.87
N GLN A 20 -3.47 16.00 9.05
CA GLN A 20 -2.79 16.48 10.25
C GLN A 20 -1.27 16.23 10.19
N PRO A 21 -0.41 17.19 10.59
CA PRO A 21 1.04 17.07 10.46
C PRO A 21 1.71 16.05 11.40
N GLU A 22 0.99 15.52 12.39
CA GLU A 22 1.62 14.82 13.52
C GLU A 22 2.07 13.37 13.20
N GLU A 23 1.67 12.80 12.07
CA GLU A 23 1.95 11.38 11.75
C GLU A 23 2.74 11.16 10.44
N VAL A 24 2.83 12.16 9.54
CA VAL A 24 3.57 12.03 8.27
C VAL A 24 4.46 13.25 8.05
N LYS A 25 5.77 13.03 7.84
CA LYS A 25 6.75 14.11 7.61
C LYS A 25 6.48 14.92 6.33
N GLN A 26 5.69 14.38 5.41
CA GLN A 26 5.27 15.03 4.16
C GLN A 26 3.80 14.73 3.88
N THR A 27 3.00 15.77 3.63
CA THR A 27 1.60 15.64 3.26
C THR A 27 1.42 15.98 1.78
N PRO A 28 0.58 15.24 1.04
CA PRO A 28 0.36 15.55 -0.36
C PRO A 28 -0.42 16.85 -0.48
N VAL A 29 0.02 17.69 -1.41
CA VAL A 29 -0.71 18.90 -1.77
C VAL A 29 -1.99 18.45 -2.48
N VAL A 30 -3.12 18.94 -1.98
CA VAL A 30 -4.44 18.62 -2.52
C VAL A 30 -5.13 19.89 -3.01
N GLU A 31 -5.74 19.78 -4.18
CA GLU A 31 -6.66 20.77 -4.72
C GLU A 31 -8.09 20.38 -4.35
N THR A 32 -8.84 21.33 -3.81
CA THR A 32 -10.26 21.14 -3.47
C THR A 32 -11.14 21.99 -4.36
N LYS A 33 -12.22 21.38 -4.87
CA LYS A 33 -13.25 22.06 -5.62
C LYS A 33 -14.62 21.71 -5.07
N LEU A 34 -15.39 22.72 -4.69
CA LEU A 34 -16.80 22.57 -4.32
C LEU A 34 -17.63 22.36 -5.59
N LEU A 35 -18.37 21.24 -5.66
CA LEU A 35 -19.13 20.86 -6.86
C LEU A 35 -20.59 21.37 -6.82
N ALA A 36 -21.30 21.16 -5.70
CA ALA A 36 -22.66 21.66 -5.47
C ALA A 36 -23.08 21.43 -4.01
N ASN A 37 -24.04 22.22 -3.52
CA ASN A 37 -24.78 21.95 -2.28
C ASN A 37 -25.98 21.06 -2.63
N SER A 38 -25.96 19.79 -2.24
CA SER A 38 -26.98 18.80 -2.63
C SER A 38 -28.03 18.52 -1.54
N GLY A 39 -27.97 19.22 -0.42
CA GLY A 39 -28.93 19.03 0.67
C GLY A 39 -30.19 19.88 0.47
N ALA A 40 -31.37 19.27 0.56
CA ALA A 40 -32.67 19.97 0.62
C ALA A 40 -32.75 21.02 1.75
N ASN A 41 -31.85 20.94 2.74
CA ASN A 41 -31.77 21.83 3.90
C ASN A 41 -30.53 22.75 3.87
N GLY A 42 -29.74 22.77 2.78
CA GLY A 42 -28.55 23.61 2.64
C GLY A 42 -27.37 23.18 3.52
N HIS A 43 -27.33 21.92 3.95
CA HIS A 43 -26.31 21.38 4.84
C HIS A 43 -25.54 20.23 4.23
N SER A 44 -25.30 20.17 2.91
CA SER A 44 -24.53 19.04 2.37
C SER A 44 -23.68 19.47 1.19
N TYR A 45 -22.37 19.37 1.35
CA TYR A 45 -21.39 19.77 0.35
C TYR A 45 -20.79 18.55 -0.33
N ASN A 46 -20.75 18.60 -1.66
CA ASN A 46 -19.96 17.69 -2.46
C ASN A 46 -18.62 18.33 -2.79
N LEU A 47 -17.56 17.69 -2.31
CA LEU A 47 -16.18 18.12 -2.53
C LEU A 47 -15.51 17.17 -3.52
N GLU A 48 -14.89 17.75 -4.53
CA GLU A 48 -13.88 17.09 -5.34
C GLU A 48 -12.51 17.41 -4.73
N VAL A 49 -11.78 16.37 -4.34
CA VAL A 49 -10.41 16.49 -3.83
C VAL A 49 -9.48 15.80 -4.82
N LYS A 50 -8.42 16.48 -5.23
CA LYS A 50 -7.39 15.96 -6.14
C LYS A 50 -6.03 16.08 -5.47
N ALA A 51 -5.36 14.96 -5.28
CA ALA A 51 -3.93 14.98 -4.96
C ALA A 51 -3.13 15.32 -6.21
N THR A 52 -2.04 16.05 -6.00
CA THR A 52 -0.99 16.27 -7.00
C THR A 52 -0.35 14.94 -7.42
N ALA A 53 0.07 14.84 -8.69
CA ALA A 53 0.60 13.59 -9.24
C ALA A 53 2.02 13.27 -8.75
N ASP A 54 2.75 14.29 -8.29
CA ASP A 54 4.10 14.25 -7.73
C ASP A 54 4.12 14.26 -6.20
N GLY A 55 2.93 14.21 -5.57
CA GLY A 55 2.78 14.19 -4.12
C GLY A 55 3.18 12.85 -3.49
N PRO A 56 3.59 12.85 -2.21
CA PRO A 56 3.87 11.62 -1.47
C PRO A 56 2.65 10.70 -1.36
N ILE A 57 2.88 9.39 -1.51
CA ILE A 57 1.88 8.37 -1.15
C ILE A 57 1.87 8.18 0.37
N GLY A 58 0.74 7.74 0.93
CA GLY A 58 0.63 7.61 2.38
C GLY A 58 -0.72 7.11 2.87
N LYS A 59 -0.72 6.61 4.12
CA LYS A 59 -1.92 6.40 4.92
C LYS A 59 -2.09 7.59 5.87
N PHE A 60 -3.28 8.18 5.88
CA PHE A 60 -3.60 9.37 6.67
C PHE A 60 -4.81 9.09 7.56
N ASP A 61 -4.57 8.82 8.85
CA ASP A 61 -5.60 8.41 9.80
C ASP A 61 -6.55 9.57 10.22
N LYS A 62 -6.09 10.82 10.10
CA LYS A 62 -6.83 12.02 10.52
C LYS A 62 -6.88 13.07 9.41
N ALA A 63 -7.65 12.78 8.37
CA ALA A 63 -7.97 13.78 7.35
C ALA A 63 -9.07 14.73 7.87
N THR A 64 -8.82 16.03 7.75
CA THR A 64 -9.72 17.10 8.21
C THR A 64 -10.19 17.96 7.05
N VAL A 65 -11.44 18.40 7.14
CA VAL A 65 -12.01 19.39 6.25
C VAL A 65 -12.30 20.65 7.04
N TYR A 66 -11.66 21.75 6.66
CA TYR A 66 -11.91 23.08 7.19
C TYR A 66 -12.87 23.81 6.27
N ILE A 67 -13.81 24.51 6.86
CA ILE A 67 -14.75 25.35 6.16
C ILE A 67 -14.48 26.78 6.63
N THR A 68 -13.93 27.61 5.76
CA THR A 68 -13.65 29.01 6.05
C THR A 68 -14.70 29.88 5.39
N ASN A 69 -15.31 30.79 6.15
CA ASN A 69 -16.21 31.79 5.62
C ASN A 69 -15.41 33.09 5.46
N SER A 70 -15.35 33.64 4.24
CA SER A 70 -14.61 34.88 3.95
C SER A 70 -15.08 36.09 4.77
N GLN A 71 -16.26 36.02 5.39
CA GLN A 71 -16.83 37.09 6.23
C GLN A 71 -16.64 36.87 7.74
N ILE A 72 -16.20 35.69 8.18
CA ILE A 72 -16.03 35.35 9.60
C ILE A 72 -14.58 34.95 9.81
N GLN A 73 -13.82 35.73 10.58
CA GLN A 73 -12.39 35.48 10.86
C GLN A 73 -12.10 34.17 11.62
N ASN A 74 -13.14 33.45 12.05
CA ASN A 74 -13.01 32.18 12.75
C ASN A 74 -13.29 31.02 11.79
N ALA A 75 -12.27 30.19 11.55
CA ALA A 75 -12.43 28.89 10.91
C ALA A 75 -13.47 28.06 11.69
N SER A 76 -14.34 27.33 10.98
CA SER A 76 -15.25 26.39 11.64
C SER A 76 -14.46 25.31 12.39
N ASN A 77 -15.09 24.65 13.37
CA ASN A 77 -14.54 23.41 13.91
C ASN A 77 -14.23 22.44 12.75
N PRO A 78 -13.06 21.78 12.75
CA PRO A 78 -12.68 20.85 11.69
C PRO A 78 -13.66 19.68 11.66
N PHE A 79 -14.09 19.30 10.46
CA PHE A 79 -14.79 18.06 10.24
C PHE A 79 -13.78 16.93 10.05
N TYR A 80 -13.82 15.93 10.91
CA TYR A 80 -12.96 14.75 10.83
C TYR A 80 -13.63 13.66 10.00
N LEU A 81 -12.90 13.10 9.05
CA LEU A 81 -13.35 11.92 8.33
C LEU A 81 -13.33 10.68 9.24
N SER A 82 -14.27 9.76 9.05
CA SER A 82 -14.51 8.62 9.95
C SER A 82 -13.50 7.48 9.81
N GLY A 83 -12.51 7.60 8.93
CA GLY A 83 -11.55 6.55 8.64
C GLY A 83 -10.33 7.08 7.90
N PRO A 84 -9.27 6.25 7.81
CA PRO A 84 -8.04 6.63 7.14
C PRO A 84 -8.29 6.93 5.66
N ILE A 85 -7.44 7.76 5.09
CA ILE A 85 -7.34 8.00 3.66
C ILE A 85 -6.01 7.46 3.17
N TYR A 86 -6.05 6.68 2.08
CA TYR A 86 -4.86 6.22 1.40
C TYR A 86 -4.67 7.04 0.13
N VAL A 87 -3.49 7.64 -0.01
CA VAL A 87 -3.02 8.21 -1.27
C VAL A 87 -2.00 7.23 -1.82
N ILE A 88 -2.20 6.80 -3.06
CA ILE A 88 -1.38 5.82 -3.79
C ILE A 88 -1.11 6.35 -5.19
N PHE A 89 -0.17 5.72 -5.91
CA PHE A 89 0.15 6.09 -7.28
C PHE A 89 -1.05 5.88 -8.21
N ASN A 90 -1.05 6.61 -9.33
CA ASN A 90 -2.14 6.59 -10.30
C ASN A 90 -1.66 6.29 -11.73
N PRO A 91 -1.60 5.01 -12.12
CA PRO A 91 -1.18 4.58 -13.45
C PRO A 91 -2.09 5.03 -14.61
N TYR A 92 -3.24 5.65 -14.32
CA TYR A 92 -4.14 6.20 -15.32
C TYR A 92 -3.83 7.66 -15.65
N ASN A 93 -3.07 8.34 -14.80
CA ASN A 93 -2.73 9.75 -14.96
C ASN A 93 -1.40 9.89 -15.70
N LYS A 94 -1.40 10.59 -16.84
CA LYS A 94 -0.20 10.86 -17.65
C LYS A 94 0.89 11.66 -16.93
N ALA A 95 0.51 12.40 -15.88
CA ALA A 95 1.44 13.19 -15.07
C ALA A 95 2.06 12.40 -13.91
N ASP A 96 1.60 11.16 -13.67
CA ASP A 96 2.11 10.30 -12.61
C ASP A 96 3.28 9.46 -13.13
N GLU A 97 4.30 9.22 -12.30
CA GLU A 97 5.48 8.41 -12.65
C GLU A 97 5.09 6.98 -13.10
N THR A 98 4.00 6.45 -12.54
CA THR A 98 3.53 5.09 -12.80
C THR A 98 2.60 4.97 -14.01
N TYR A 99 2.46 6.02 -14.82
CA TYR A 99 1.55 6.02 -15.96
C TYR A 99 1.78 4.84 -16.91
N CYS A 100 0.72 4.05 -17.12
CA CYS A 100 0.74 2.94 -18.06
C CYS A 100 -0.27 3.22 -19.20
N PRO A 101 0.20 3.56 -20.41
CA PRO A 101 -0.70 3.96 -21.50
C PRO A 101 -1.51 2.80 -22.08
N HIS A 102 -1.01 1.57 -21.97
CA HIS A 102 -1.62 0.39 -22.57
C HIS A 102 -2.67 -0.22 -21.64
N GLU A 103 -3.90 -0.33 -22.13
CA GLU A 103 -5.03 -0.88 -21.36
C GLU A 103 -4.80 -2.35 -20.97
N ASP A 104 -4.34 -3.19 -21.88
CA ASP A 104 -4.08 -4.61 -21.60
C ASP A 104 -3.04 -4.79 -20.49
N MET A 105 -1.96 -4.00 -20.51
CA MET A 105 -0.95 -4.03 -19.44
C MET A 105 -1.51 -3.50 -18.13
N ARG A 106 -2.33 -2.44 -18.13
CA ARG A 106 -3.00 -1.97 -16.90
C ARG A 106 -3.94 -3.02 -16.33
N ARG A 107 -4.69 -3.71 -17.17
CA ARG A 107 -5.59 -4.79 -16.74
C ARG A 107 -4.81 -5.92 -16.07
N GLU A 108 -3.72 -6.35 -16.71
CA GLU A 108 -2.83 -7.37 -16.16
C GLU A 108 -2.12 -6.93 -14.90
N LEU A 109 -1.69 -5.67 -14.79
CA LEU A 109 -0.88 -5.19 -13.67
C LEU A 109 -1.71 -4.62 -12.52
N LEU A 110 -2.96 -4.23 -12.72
CA LEU A 110 -3.73 -3.51 -11.71
C LEU A 110 -5.06 -4.18 -11.38
N GLU A 111 -5.69 -4.91 -12.30
CA GLU A 111 -7.04 -5.44 -12.13
C GLU A 111 -7.07 -6.91 -11.75
N TYR A 112 -6.20 -7.74 -12.34
CA TYR A 112 -6.21 -9.17 -12.03
C TYR A 112 -5.58 -9.49 -10.66
N GLU A 113 -6.35 -10.11 -9.79
CA GLU A 113 -5.92 -10.55 -8.44
C GLU A 113 -5.30 -11.95 -8.41
N TYR A 114 -5.22 -12.61 -9.57
CA TYR A 114 -4.62 -13.93 -9.71
C TYR A 114 -3.57 -13.92 -10.81
N GLY A 115 -2.48 -14.65 -10.58
CA GLY A 115 -1.42 -14.88 -11.55
C GLY A 115 -0.96 -16.33 -11.53
N ARG A 116 -0.08 -16.68 -12.47
CA ARG A 116 0.54 -18.01 -12.53
C ARG A 116 2.03 -17.89 -12.27
N ILE A 117 2.53 -18.75 -11.38
CA ILE A 117 3.96 -18.93 -11.16
C ILE A 117 4.38 -20.15 -11.97
N TYR A 118 5.35 -19.96 -12.84
CA TYR A 118 5.97 -21.04 -13.61
C TYR A 118 7.27 -21.46 -12.93
N ASN A 119 7.46 -22.77 -12.82
CA ASN A 119 8.59 -23.36 -12.12
C ASN A 119 9.05 -24.64 -12.81
N GLY A 120 10.26 -25.10 -12.49
CA GLY A 120 10.92 -26.21 -13.17
C GLY A 120 11.86 -25.74 -14.28
N TRP A 121 12.17 -26.66 -15.19
CA TRP A 121 13.17 -26.47 -16.23
C TRP A 121 12.50 -26.09 -17.56
N ALA A 122 13.27 -25.51 -18.48
CA ALA A 122 12.75 -25.02 -19.76
C ALA A 122 11.93 -26.06 -20.58
N HIS A 123 12.18 -27.36 -20.38
CA HIS A 123 11.49 -28.46 -21.07
C HIS A 123 10.65 -29.34 -20.15
N ASP A 124 10.61 -29.05 -18.85
CA ASP A 124 9.84 -29.78 -17.84
C ASP A 124 9.47 -28.79 -16.74
N TYR A 125 8.41 -28.03 -17.00
CA TYR A 125 7.90 -27.00 -16.11
C TYR A 125 6.48 -27.30 -15.70
N PHE A 126 6.14 -26.85 -14.50
CA PHE A 126 4.79 -26.83 -13.98
C PHE A 126 4.46 -25.41 -13.57
N ASP A 127 3.17 -25.16 -13.39
CA ASP A 127 2.71 -23.87 -12.91
C ASP A 127 1.65 -24.03 -11.84
N TYR A 128 1.51 -23.01 -11.02
CA TYR A 128 0.49 -22.94 -9.99
C TYR A 128 -0.08 -21.54 -9.89
N LEU A 129 -1.32 -21.49 -9.41
CA LEU A 129 -2.05 -20.25 -9.24
C LEU A 129 -1.55 -19.52 -8.00
N TRP A 130 -1.37 -18.21 -8.11
CA TRP A 130 -1.04 -17.33 -7.01
C TRP A 130 -2.10 -16.26 -6.85
N TYR A 131 -2.63 -16.11 -5.63
CA TYR A 131 -3.56 -15.04 -5.29
C TYR A 131 -2.81 -13.85 -4.67
N PHE A 132 -2.86 -12.73 -5.39
CA PHE A 132 -2.12 -11.51 -5.07
C PHE A 132 -2.76 -10.69 -3.94
N ALA A 133 -4.11 -10.72 -3.85
CA ALA A 133 -4.89 -10.03 -2.84
C ALA A 133 -4.60 -8.52 -2.73
N GLN A 134 -4.34 -7.84 -3.84
CA GLN A 134 -3.98 -6.41 -3.81
C GLN A 134 -5.14 -5.50 -3.37
N PHE A 135 -6.39 -5.97 -3.47
CA PHE A 135 -7.56 -5.23 -2.99
C PHE A 135 -7.94 -5.56 -1.55
N ASP A 136 -7.22 -6.48 -0.90
CA ASP A 136 -7.42 -6.78 0.51
C ASP A 136 -6.80 -5.67 1.38
N GLN A 137 -7.58 -5.19 2.35
CA GLN A 137 -7.17 -4.15 3.28
C GLN A 137 -5.92 -4.55 4.07
N SER A 138 -5.78 -5.84 4.41
CA SER A 138 -4.61 -6.33 5.12
C SER A 138 -3.34 -6.16 4.33
N THR A 139 -3.41 -6.37 3.01
CA THR A 139 -2.29 -6.20 2.09
C THR A 139 -1.90 -4.73 1.97
N LEU A 140 -2.89 -3.85 1.82
CA LEU A 140 -2.69 -2.39 1.79
C LEU A 140 -2.04 -1.87 3.07
N ASP A 141 -2.56 -2.27 4.24
CA ASP A 141 -1.99 -1.87 5.52
C ASP A 141 -0.57 -2.39 5.72
N SER A 142 -0.28 -3.62 5.28
CA SER A 142 1.08 -4.18 5.36
C SER A 142 2.06 -3.49 4.41
N ALA A 143 1.63 -3.10 3.21
CA ALA A 143 2.46 -2.30 2.30
C ALA A 143 2.81 -0.94 2.93
N PHE A 144 1.83 -0.25 3.51
CA PHE A 144 2.09 1.02 4.20
C PHE A 144 2.86 0.87 5.50
N TYR A 145 2.72 -0.25 6.21
CA TYR A 145 3.57 -0.58 7.35
C TYR A 145 5.04 -0.64 6.92
N LEU A 146 5.34 -1.34 5.81
CA LEU A 146 6.71 -1.46 5.29
C LEU A 146 7.29 -0.07 4.96
N LEU A 147 6.49 0.82 4.35
CA LEU A 147 6.90 2.19 4.05
C LEU A 147 7.01 3.11 5.28
N SER A 148 6.38 2.74 6.40
CA SER A 148 6.46 3.48 7.66
C SER A 148 7.72 3.14 8.47
N LEU A 149 8.48 2.12 8.04
CA LEU A 149 9.68 1.70 8.74
C LEU A 149 10.77 2.80 8.71
N PRO A 150 11.58 2.92 9.78
CA PRO A 150 12.63 3.94 9.87
C PRO A 150 13.65 3.92 8.72
N GLU A 151 13.84 2.77 8.08
CA GLU A 151 14.75 2.55 6.96
C GLU A 151 14.26 3.21 5.67
N MET A 152 12.95 3.51 5.54
CA MET A 152 12.41 4.23 4.40
C MET A 152 12.67 5.73 4.54
N ASP A 153 13.44 6.30 3.61
CA ASP A 153 13.62 7.76 3.53
C ASP A 153 12.30 8.41 3.10
N GLN A 154 11.60 9.00 4.07
CA GLN A 154 10.30 9.64 3.87
C GLN A 154 10.34 10.80 2.85
N ARG A 155 11.52 11.31 2.47
CA ARG A 155 11.64 12.32 1.40
C ARG A 155 11.48 11.75 -0.01
N LYS A 156 11.49 10.42 -0.13
CA LYS A 156 11.44 9.67 -1.39
C LYS A 156 10.12 8.91 -1.58
N ILE A 157 9.14 9.12 -0.69
CA ILE A 157 7.85 8.41 -0.72
C ILE A 157 6.90 8.92 -1.82
N ASN A 158 7.37 9.82 -2.67
CA ASN A 158 6.69 10.25 -3.90
C ASN A 158 7.30 9.65 -5.17
N SER A 159 8.39 8.88 -5.06
CA SER A 159 9.12 8.27 -6.18
C SER A 159 8.84 6.77 -6.24
N ALA A 160 8.20 6.33 -7.31
CA ALA A 160 7.88 4.92 -7.52
C ALA A 160 9.14 4.08 -7.64
N SER A 161 10.18 4.59 -8.30
CA SER A 161 11.48 3.91 -8.41
C SER A 161 12.20 3.77 -7.07
N ASP A 162 12.18 4.80 -6.21
CA ASP A 162 12.81 4.72 -4.89
C ASP A 162 12.05 3.75 -3.98
N ILE A 163 10.71 3.78 -4.02
CA ILE A 163 9.86 2.82 -3.32
C ILE A 163 10.13 1.40 -3.81
N ALA A 164 10.19 1.18 -5.12
CA ALA A 164 10.48 -0.13 -5.70
C ALA A 164 11.83 -0.67 -5.24
N THR A 165 12.86 0.19 -5.16
CA THR A 165 14.20 -0.17 -4.66
C THR A 165 14.20 -0.47 -3.17
N PHE A 166 13.45 0.31 -2.40
CA PHE A 166 13.30 0.09 -0.96
C PHE A 166 12.61 -1.25 -0.70
N VAL A 167 11.45 -1.50 -1.31
CA VAL A 167 10.68 -2.74 -1.14
C VAL A 167 11.51 -3.94 -1.60
N SER A 168 12.21 -3.88 -2.73
CA SER A 168 13.01 -5.02 -3.24
C SER A 168 14.16 -5.42 -2.30
N THR A 169 14.60 -4.52 -1.43
CA THR A 169 15.69 -4.77 -0.48
C THR A 169 15.14 -5.14 0.89
N ASN A 170 13.98 -4.60 1.27
CA ASN A 170 13.47 -4.60 2.63
C ASN A 170 12.19 -5.44 2.82
N LEU A 171 11.65 -6.05 1.76
CA LEU A 171 10.50 -6.96 1.87
C LEU A 171 10.77 -8.15 2.81
N GLY A 172 12.03 -8.50 2.97
CA GLY A 172 12.48 -9.56 3.85
C GLY A 172 13.93 -9.38 4.23
N TRP A 173 14.50 -10.41 4.84
CA TRP A 173 15.92 -10.46 5.14
C TRP A 173 16.48 -11.87 5.04
N TYR A 174 17.80 -11.97 5.00
CA TYR A 174 18.48 -13.25 5.04
C TYR A 174 19.91 -13.09 5.59
N TRP A 175 20.51 -14.18 6.06
CA TRP A 175 21.89 -14.16 6.55
C TRP A 175 22.86 -14.04 5.37
N LYS A 176 23.80 -13.09 5.42
CA LYS A 176 24.85 -13.01 4.38
C LYS A 176 25.65 -14.30 4.25
N ASN A 177 25.74 -15.03 5.35
CA ASN A 177 26.33 -16.35 5.42
C ASN A 177 25.53 -17.19 6.42
N ASP A 178 24.89 -18.27 5.95
CA ASP A 178 24.10 -19.18 6.80
C ASP A 178 24.93 -19.94 7.85
N THR A 179 26.26 -19.96 7.71
CA THR A 179 27.17 -20.60 8.67
C THR A 179 27.90 -19.62 9.60
N ASP A 180 28.02 -18.35 9.19
CA ASP A 180 28.65 -17.29 9.99
C ASP A 180 27.71 -16.06 10.07
N HIS A 181 26.81 -16.12 11.05
CA HIS A 181 25.85 -15.05 11.31
C HIS A 181 26.51 -13.74 11.77
N SER A 182 27.80 -13.75 12.14
CA SER A 182 28.51 -12.51 12.52
C SER A 182 28.67 -11.54 11.36
N GLN A 183 28.53 -12.02 10.11
CA GLN A 183 28.52 -11.18 8.90
C GLN A 183 27.25 -10.33 8.77
N GLY A 184 26.25 -10.60 9.61
CA GLY A 184 24.97 -9.91 9.64
C GLY A 184 24.03 -10.34 8.51
N ILE A 185 22.99 -9.54 8.33
CA ILE A 185 21.90 -9.81 7.40
C ILE A 185 21.95 -8.89 6.18
N VAL A 186 21.23 -9.28 5.13
CA VAL A 186 20.79 -8.39 4.05
C VAL A 186 19.30 -8.14 4.23
N GLY A 187 18.84 -6.90 4.04
CA GLY A 187 17.45 -6.50 4.26
C GLY A 187 17.18 -6.05 5.70
N ILE A 188 15.96 -6.26 6.19
CA ILE A 188 15.51 -5.83 7.53
C ILE A 188 14.80 -6.94 8.30
N GLU A 189 15.08 -7.05 9.60
CA GLU A 189 14.48 -8.08 10.47
C GLU A 189 12.94 -7.96 10.58
N LYS A 190 12.42 -6.75 10.36
CA LYS A 190 10.98 -6.42 10.35
C LYS A 190 10.31 -6.68 8.99
N GLY A 191 11.05 -7.15 7.99
CA GLY A 191 10.50 -7.57 6.72
C GLY A 191 9.49 -8.71 6.90
N LEU A 192 8.68 -8.95 5.87
CA LEU A 192 7.63 -9.98 5.89
C LEU A 192 8.23 -11.39 5.95
N VAL A 193 9.34 -11.60 5.24
CA VAL A 193 9.92 -12.93 5.02
C VAL A 193 11.39 -12.99 5.45
N GLN A 194 11.80 -14.13 5.98
CA GLN A 194 13.20 -14.49 6.19
C GLN A 194 13.57 -15.59 5.21
N GLY A 195 14.54 -15.31 4.34
CA GLY A 195 15.18 -16.31 3.51
C GLY A 195 16.20 -17.11 4.32
N ARG A 196 16.23 -18.42 4.13
CA ARG A 196 17.25 -19.30 4.69
C ARG A 196 17.47 -20.49 3.77
N TRP A 197 18.73 -20.82 3.48
CA TRP A 197 19.10 -21.90 2.57
C TRP A 197 19.60 -23.11 3.35
N SER A 198 18.87 -24.23 3.27
CA SER A 198 19.31 -25.55 3.77
C SER A 198 18.53 -26.61 3.02
N ASP A 199 19.23 -27.69 2.71
CA ASP A 199 18.72 -28.86 2.01
C ASP A 199 17.78 -29.72 2.86
N ASP A 200 17.72 -29.47 4.18
CA ASP A 200 16.90 -30.21 5.13
C ASP A 200 15.77 -29.36 5.73
N LEU A 201 14.53 -29.62 5.31
CA LEU A 201 13.34 -28.97 5.87
C LEU A 201 13.18 -29.18 7.39
N ARG A 202 13.81 -30.20 7.98
CA ARG A 202 13.80 -30.44 9.44
C ARG A 202 14.59 -29.40 10.22
N ASP A 203 15.49 -28.66 9.57
CA ASP A 203 16.18 -27.51 10.16
C ASP A 203 15.24 -26.32 10.39
N TYR A 204 13.98 -26.43 9.97
CA TYR A 204 12.95 -25.38 9.98
C TYR A 204 11.68 -25.82 10.71
N PRO A 205 11.74 -26.15 12.01
CA PRO A 205 10.57 -26.66 12.74
C PRO A 205 9.38 -25.68 12.76
N ASN A 206 9.63 -24.38 12.50
CA ASN A 206 8.61 -23.33 12.45
C ASN A 206 8.53 -22.62 11.08
N GLY A 207 9.17 -23.17 10.05
CA GLY A 207 9.17 -22.62 8.70
C GLY A 207 8.14 -23.28 7.79
N THR A 208 7.85 -22.61 6.69
CA THR A 208 6.91 -23.08 5.68
C THR A 208 7.65 -23.27 4.37
N ASP A 209 7.43 -24.42 3.72
CA ASP A 209 7.93 -24.67 2.37
C ASP A 209 7.42 -23.56 1.42
N PRO A 210 8.28 -22.91 0.62
CA PRO A 210 7.83 -21.93 -0.37
C PRO A 210 6.72 -22.43 -1.29
N GLU A 211 6.70 -23.72 -1.61
CA GLU A 211 5.70 -24.35 -2.47
C GLU A 211 4.33 -24.49 -1.80
N ALA A 212 4.28 -24.43 -0.47
CA ALA A 212 3.02 -24.49 0.26
C ALA A 212 2.24 -23.17 0.21
N TRP A 213 2.90 -22.06 -0.12
CA TRP A 213 2.23 -20.77 -0.25
C TRP A 213 1.49 -20.65 -1.57
N THR A 214 0.23 -20.21 -1.49
CA THR A 214 -0.60 -19.98 -2.69
C THR A 214 -1.04 -18.53 -2.81
N SER A 215 -0.76 -17.69 -1.81
CA SER A 215 -1.15 -16.30 -1.81
C SER A 215 -0.26 -15.41 -0.95
N THR A 216 -0.16 -14.14 -1.34
CA THR A 216 0.48 -13.10 -0.52
C THR A 216 -0.34 -12.79 0.72
N LEU A 217 -1.67 -12.95 0.67
CA LEU A 217 -2.55 -12.73 1.82
C LEU A 217 -2.30 -13.74 2.96
N GLU A 218 -2.09 -15.02 2.63
CA GLU A 218 -1.74 -16.05 3.63
C GLU A 218 -0.45 -15.69 4.35
N ILE A 219 0.58 -15.28 3.60
CA ILE A 219 1.86 -14.82 4.14
C ILE A 219 1.64 -13.60 5.05
N ILE A 220 0.91 -12.59 4.59
CA ILE A 220 0.66 -11.39 5.40
C ILE A 220 -0.11 -11.72 6.68
N ASN A 221 -1.12 -12.59 6.60
CA ASN A 221 -1.91 -12.98 7.76
C ASN A 221 -1.08 -13.78 8.77
N GLU A 222 -0.25 -14.70 8.30
CA GLU A 222 0.65 -15.44 9.19
C GLU A 222 1.66 -14.51 9.87
N TRP A 223 2.23 -13.56 9.12
CA TRP A 223 3.16 -12.56 9.64
C TRP A 223 2.50 -11.70 10.74
N LYS A 224 1.24 -11.28 10.53
CA LYS A 224 0.46 -10.54 11.53
C LYS A 224 0.18 -11.37 12.79
N VAL A 225 -0.22 -12.63 12.64
CA VAL A 225 -0.49 -13.54 13.78
C VAL A 225 0.78 -13.78 14.60
N ARG A 226 1.94 -13.87 13.94
CA ARG A 226 3.25 -13.99 14.60
C ARG A 226 3.72 -12.68 15.25
N SER A 227 2.80 -11.74 15.55
CA SER A 227 3.06 -10.42 16.15
C SER A 227 3.97 -9.49 15.32
N GLY A 228 4.05 -9.71 14.01
CA GLY A 228 4.98 -8.99 13.12
C GLY A 228 6.39 -9.60 13.08
N CYS A 229 6.57 -10.85 13.54
CA CYS A 229 7.79 -11.61 13.32
C CYS A 229 7.84 -12.16 11.88
N HIS A 230 9.03 -12.20 11.30
CA HIS A 230 9.30 -12.69 9.95
C HIS A 230 8.83 -14.15 9.74
N ILE A 231 8.43 -14.46 8.51
CA ILE A 231 8.09 -15.83 8.08
C ILE A 231 9.32 -16.50 7.49
N HIS A 232 9.70 -17.66 8.01
CA HIS A 232 10.81 -18.42 7.44
C HIS A 232 10.39 -19.09 6.13
N LEU A 233 11.03 -18.71 5.04
CA LEU A 233 10.96 -19.38 3.74
C LEU A 233 12.22 -20.23 3.57
N SER A 234 12.04 -21.55 3.39
CA SER A 234 13.16 -22.44 3.06
C SER A 234 13.56 -22.29 1.60
N LEU A 235 14.80 -21.94 1.31
CA LEU A 235 15.26 -21.64 -0.05
C LEU A 235 15.88 -22.90 -0.67
N LEU A 236 15.02 -23.85 -1.04
CA LEU A 236 15.42 -25.13 -1.64
C LEU A 236 15.49 -25.14 -3.17
N SER A 237 15.02 -24.10 -3.86
CA SER A 237 14.91 -24.12 -5.32
C SER A 237 14.51 -22.76 -5.91
N GLN A 238 14.33 -22.71 -7.24
CA GLN A 238 13.75 -21.58 -7.98
C GLN A 238 12.38 -21.11 -7.43
N THR A 239 11.64 -21.98 -6.73
CA THR A 239 10.34 -21.66 -6.13
C THR A 239 10.41 -20.48 -5.16
N CYS A 240 11.50 -20.38 -4.39
CA CYS A 240 11.59 -19.33 -3.39
C CYS A 240 11.85 -17.93 -3.96
N PHE A 241 12.62 -17.86 -5.06
CA PHE A 241 12.80 -16.63 -5.82
C PHE A 241 11.48 -16.16 -6.41
N ASN A 242 10.68 -17.11 -6.93
CA ASN A 242 9.35 -16.81 -7.45
C ASN A 242 8.41 -16.29 -6.35
N ALA A 243 8.36 -16.95 -5.19
CA ALA A 243 7.54 -16.47 -4.06
C ALA A 243 7.95 -15.05 -3.65
N TYR A 244 9.25 -14.78 -3.47
CA TYR A 244 9.74 -13.44 -3.15
C TYR A 244 9.38 -12.40 -4.22
N ALA A 245 9.60 -12.72 -5.49
CA ALA A 245 9.30 -11.83 -6.61
C ALA A 245 7.80 -11.52 -6.72
N PHE A 246 6.93 -12.48 -6.39
CA PHE A 246 5.49 -12.28 -6.40
C PHE A 246 5.03 -11.44 -5.22
N ILE A 247 5.53 -11.68 -4.00
CA ILE A 247 5.22 -10.81 -2.84
C ILE A 247 5.72 -9.37 -3.12
N TYR A 248 6.92 -9.22 -3.69
CA TYR A 248 7.47 -7.93 -4.12
C TYR A 248 6.53 -7.25 -5.12
N ARG A 249 6.16 -7.97 -6.17
CA ARG A 249 5.22 -7.51 -7.19
C ARG A 249 3.90 -7.08 -6.54
N ASP A 250 3.37 -7.84 -5.59
CA ASP A 250 2.06 -7.59 -4.99
C ASP A 250 2.05 -6.35 -4.12
N VAL A 251 3.09 -6.17 -3.31
CA VAL A 251 3.28 -4.94 -2.53
C VAL A 251 3.33 -3.73 -3.47
N LEU A 252 4.02 -3.80 -4.60
CA LEU A 252 4.02 -2.71 -5.58
C LEU A 252 2.65 -2.53 -6.25
N ARG A 253 1.99 -3.63 -6.65
CA ARG A 253 0.67 -3.57 -7.29
C ARG A 253 -0.34 -2.92 -6.38
N VAL A 254 -0.31 -3.17 -5.07
CA VAL A 254 -1.14 -2.49 -4.08
C VAL A 254 -0.93 -0.98 -4.12
N LEU A 255 0.33 -0.51 -4.13
CA LEU A 255 0.69 0.91 -4.15
C LEU A 255 0.44 1.60 -5.51
N MET A 256 0.22 0.81 -6.56
CA MET A 256 -0.11 1.29 -7.92
C MET A 256 -1.56 0.99 -8.32
N SER A 257 -2.26 0.15 -7.56
CA SER A 257 -3.62 -0.32 -7.87
C SER A 257 -4.54 0.89 -7.90
N SER A 258 -5.45 0.95 -8.88
CA SER A 258 -6.39 2.06 -8.96
C SER A 258 -7.47 1.95 -7.90
N ILE A 259 -7.12 2.28 -6.66
CA ILE A 259 -8.08 2.51 -5.59
C ILE A 259 -7.91 3.93 -5.08
N ARG A 260 -8.68 4.81 -5.73
CA ARG A 260 -8.84 6.22 -5.37
C ARG A 260 -9.27 6.34 -3.91
N ILE A 261 -8.53 7.13 -3.11
CA ILE A 261 -8.79 7.51 -1.70
C ILE A 261 -9.88 6.66 -1.06
N LEU A 262 -9.49 5.54 -0.45
CA LEU A 262 -10.41 4.75 0.36
C LEU A 262 -10.79 5.57 1.59
N SER A 263 -11.97 6.20 1.59
CA SER A 263 -12.66 6.51 2.84
C SER A 263 -13.53 5.30 3.16
N LEU A 264 -13.02 4.41 4.00
CA LEU A 264 -13.80 3.27 4.48
C LEU A 264 -14.91 3.80 5.41
N ARG A 265 -16.11 4.01 4.85
CA ARG A 265 -17.32 4.10 5.66
C ARG A 265 -17.60 2.72 6.23
N LYS A 266 -17.36 2.54 7.53
CA LYS A 266 -17.94 1.43 8.28
C LYS A 266 -19.47 1.59 8.22
N GLN A 267 -20.14 0.86 7.32
CA GLN A 267 -21.59 0.69 7.42
C GLN A 267 -21.84 -0.19 8.65
N GLY A 268 -22.09 0.45 9.79
CA GLY A 268 -22.71 -0.21 10.93
C GLY A 268 -24.15 -0.56 10.59
N LYS A 269 -24.55 -1.80 10.93
CA LYS A 269 -25.95 -2.15 11.13
C LYS A 269 -26.54 -1.33 12.28
#